data_AF-A0A2L2WJE0-F1
#
_entry.id   AF-A0A2L2WJE0-F1
#
_cell.length_a   1.000
_cell.length_b   1.000
_cell.length_c   1.000
_cell.angle_alpha   90.00
_cell.angle_beta   90.00
_cell.angle_gamma   90.00
#
_symmetry.space_group_name_H-M   'P 1'
#
loop_
_entity.id
_entity.type
_entity.pdbx_description
1 polymer ?
#
loop_
_entity_poly.entity_id
_entity_poly.type
_entity_poly.pdbx_seq_one_letter_code
_entity_poly.pdbx_strand_id
1 'polypeptide(L)' 'MSIGDNIDEIIAGGGVVFRNSPRKDEDNGKVKTKAKKKKYITGAHGSGSARQKAKYREQRANRRKH' A
#
# COMPACT_ATOMS: atom_id res chain seq x y z
N MET A 1 20.99 -36.32 -14.38
CA MET A 1 19.63 -36.65 -13.91
C MET A 1 18.68 -36.45 -15.08
N SER A 2 17.90 -37.47 -15.41
CA SER A 2 16.89 -37.38 -16.46
C SER A 2 15.70 -36.52 -15.97
N ILE A 3 14.93 -35.94 -16.89
CA ILE A 3 13.73 -35.17 -16.54
C ILE A 3 12.67 -36.03 -15.83
N GLY A 4 12.67 -37.36 -16.07
CA GLY A 4 11.77 -38.31 -15.40
C GLY A 4 12.08 -38.47 -13.91
N ASP A 5 13.37 -38.54 -13.55
CA ASP A 5 13.81 -38.77 -12.16
C ASP A 5 13.30 -37.67 -11.20
N ASN A 6 13.17 -36.43 -11.71
CA ASN A 6 12.69 -35.28 -10.94
C ASN A 6 11.18 -35.35 -10.65
N ILE A 7 10.40 -35.97 -11.53
CA ILE A 7 8.95 -36.09 -11.36
C ILE A 7 8.64 -37.17 -10.33
N ASP A 8 9.35 -38.29 -10.39
CA ASP A 8 9.16 -39.40 -9.45
C ASP A 8 9.58 -39.00 -8.02
N GLU A 9 10.64 -38.20 -7.86
CA GLU A 9 11.05 -37.65 -6.55
C GLU A 9 10.00 -36.71 -5.94
N ILE A 10 9.34 -35.88 -6.76
CA ILE A 10 8.28 -34.97 -6.33
C ILE A 10 7.03 -35.75 -5.88
N ILE A 11 6.69 -36.84 -6.58
CA ILE A 11 5.52 -37.67 -6.27
C ILE A 11 5.78 -38.54 -5.04
N ALA A 12 6.97 -39.16 -4.94
CA ALA A 12 7.33 -40.06 -3.85
C ALA A 12 7.71 -39.34 -2.54
N GLY A 13 8.26 -38.12 -2.62
CA GLY A 13 8.82 -37.38 -1.49
C GLY A 13 7.85 -36.54 -0.65
N GLY A 14 6.55 -36.53 -0.97
CA GLY A 14 5.54 -35.79 -0.20
C GLY A 14 4.89 -34.61 -0.94
N GLY A 15 5.05 -34.50 -2.26
CA GLY A 15 4.31 -33.56 -3.10
C GLY A 15 4.84 -32.12 -3.14
N VAL A 16 4.23 -31.30 -4.01
CA VAL A 16 4.60 -29.89 -4.20
C VAL A 16 3.93 -29.01 -3.14
N VAL A 17 4.72 -28.31 -2.34
CA VAL A 17 4.22 -27.29 -1.39
C VAL A 17 4.00 -25.96 -2.12
N PHE A 18 2.73 -25.57 -2.32
CA PHE A 18 2.39 -24.25 -2.87
C PHE A 18 2.62 -23.16 -1.81
N ARG A 19 3.70 -22.39 -1.96
CA ARG A 19 3.96 -21.21 -1.12
C ARG A 19 3.18 -20.01 -1.64
N ASN A 20 2.51 -19.29 -0.74
CA ASN A 20 1.82 -18.04 -1.10
C ASN A 20 2.82 -17.01 -1.66
N SER A 21 2.37 -16.21 -2.64
CA SER A 21 3.15 -15.11 -3.18
C SER A 21 3.59 -14.14 -2.07
N PRO A 22 4.85 -13.64 -2.07
CA PRO A 22 5.31 -12.69 -1.08
C PRO A 22 4.41 -11.46 -1.06
N ARG A 23 3.90 -11.12 0.13
CA ARG A 23 3.10 -9.91 0.33
C ARG A 23 3.98 -8.69 0.06
N LYS A 24 3.64 -7.91 -0.98
CA LYS A 24 4.33 -6.65 -1.27
C LYS A 24 4.19 -5.71 -0.07
N ASP A 25 5.32 -5.16 0.37
CA ASP A 25 5.43 -4.20 1.46
C ASP A 25 4.37 -3.09 1.35
N GLU A 26 3.64 -2.87 2.43
CA GLU A 26 2.46 -1.99 2.44
C GLU A 26 2.79 -0.50 2.36
N ASP A 27 4.07 -0.11 2.38
CA ASP A 27 4.46 1.26 2.65
C ASP A 27 5.39 1.88 1.60
N ASN A 28 4.94 1.87 0.36
CA ASN A 28 5.45 2.82 -0.63
C ASN A 28 4.28 3.73 -0.98
N GLY A 29 4.33 4.99 -0.55
CA GLY A 29 3.30 6.04 -0.61
C GLY A 29 2.65 6.35 -1.98
N LYS A 30 2.77 5.46 -2.96
CA LYS A 30 1.95 5.41 -4.17
C LYS A 30 0.51 5.03 -3.84
N VAL A 31 -0.39 5.91 -4.24
CA VAL A 31 -1.83 5.77 -4.02
C VAL A 31 -2.45 4.86 -5.07
N LYS A 32 -2.47 3.55 -4.80
CA LYS A 32 -2.90 2.54 -5.79
C LYS A 32 -4.41 2.24 -5.79
N THR A 33 -5.11 2.43 -4.67
CA THR A 33 -6.54 2.06 -4.55
C THR A 33 -7.46 3.28 -4.38
N LYS A 34 -8.74 3.15 -4.75
CA LYS A 34 -9.77 4.18 -4.55
C LYS A 34 -9.89 4.56 -3.06
N ALA A 35 -9.81 3.57 -2.17
CA ALA A 35 -9.81 3.77 -0.72
C ALA A 35 -8.59 4.59 -0.25
N LYS A 36 -7.37 4.26 -0.70
CA LYS A 36 -6.15 5.03 -0.37
C LYS A 36 -6.19 6.46 -0.96
N LYS A 37 -6.72 6.63 -2.19
CA LYS A 37 -6.96 7.97 -2.81
C LYS A 37 -7.96 8.78 -2.01
N LYS A 38 -9.08 8.16 -1.60
CA LYS A 38 -10.07 8.81 -0.77
C LYS A 38 -9.47 9.23 0.56
N LYS A 39 -8.71 8.37 1.25
CA LYS A 39 -8.02 8.70 2.51
C LYS A 39 -7.05 9.88 2.40
N TYR A 40 -6.30 9.99 1.30
CA TYR A 40 -5.43 11.13 1.01
C TYR A 40 -6.24 12.42 0.78
N ILE A 41 -7.27 12.35 -0.07
CA ILE A 41 -8.15 13.48 -0.41
C ILE A 41 -8.96 13.94 0.81
N THR A 42 -9.51 13.01 1.59
CA THR A 42 -10.29 13.29 2.81
C THR A 42 -9.40 13.76 3.95
N GLY A 43 -8.07 13.59 3.83
CA GLY A 43 -7.09 14.11 4.76
C GLY A 43 -7.34 13.68 6.19
N ALA A 44 -7.33 12.37 6.46
CA ALA A 44 -7.34 11.87 7.83
C ALA A 44 -6.24 12.58 8.66
N HIS A 45 -6.59 12.98 9.89
CA HIS A 45 -5.78 13.89 10.73
C HIS A 45 -4.28 13.54 10.69
N GLY A 46 -3.46 14.50 10.26
CA GLY A 46 -2.00 14.35 10.12
C GLY A 46 -1.49 14.17 8.68
N SER A 47 -2.35 13.98 7.68
CA SER A 47 -1.90 13.92 6.28
C SER A 47 -1.36 15.27 5.78
N GLY A 48 -0.44 15.26 4.80
CA GLY A 48 0.12 16.48 4.21
C GLY A 48 -0.95 17.45 3.67
N SER A 49 -2.00 16.93 3.05
CA SER A 49 -3.14 17.72 2.57
C SER A 49 -3.93 18.36 3.71
N ALA A 50 -4.08 17.68 4.85
CA ALA A 50 -4.76 18.23 6.03
C ALA A 50 -3.99 19.43 6.61
N ARG A 51 -2.65 19.33 6.70
CA ARG A 51 -1.76 20.43 7.13
C ARG A 51 -1.89 21.63 6.20
N GLN A 52 -1.93 21.39 4.88
CA GLN A 52 -2.07 22.47 3.91
C GLN A 52 -3.43 23.17 3.98
N LYS A 53 -4.52 22.43 4.22
CA LYS A 53 -5.86 23.01 4.45
C LYS A 53 -5.93 23.80 5.77
N ALA A 54 -5.23 23.38 6.83
CA ALA A 54 -5.12 24.16 8.07
C ALA A 54 -4.42 25.50 7.82
N LYS A 55 -3.28 25.49 7.09
CA LYS A 55 -2.56 26.71 6.70
C LYS A 55 -3.44 27.72 5.95
N TYR A 56 -4.21 27.27 4.95
CA TYR A 56 -5.10 28.17 4.20
C TYR A 56 -6.26 28.73 5.05
N ARG A 57 -6.74 27.98 6.05
CA ARG A 57 -7.77 28.45 6.99
C ARG A 57 -7.25 29.57 7.86
N GLU A 58 -6.05 29.42 8.41
CA GLU A 58 -5.37 30.44 9.20
C GLU A 58 -5.12 31.73 8.39
N GLN A 59 -4.58 31.60 7.17
CA GLN A 59 -4.38 32.74 6.27
C GLN A 59 -5.68 33.48 5.95
N ARG A 60 -6.78 32.76 5.75
CA ARG A 60 -8.10 33.37 5.50
C ARG A 60 -8.63 34.11 6.72
N ALA A 61 -8.41 33.58 7.92
CA ALA A 61 -8.79 34.25 9.16
C ALA A 61 -7.99 35.55 9.33
N ASN A 62 -6.68 35.53 9.06
CA ASN A 62 -5.81 36.71 9.18
C ASN A 62 -6.16 37.80 8.16
N ARG A 63 -6.57 37.45 6.93
CA ARG A 63 -7.10 38.42 5.95
C ARG A 63 -8.36 39.15 6.43
N ARG A 64 -9.15 38.50 7.29
CA ARG A 64 -10.40 39.08 7.82
C ARG A 64 -10.16 39.93 9.07
N LYS A 65 -8.93 39.92 9.61
CA LYS A 65 -8.54 40.72 10.78
C LYS A 65 -7.86 42.04 10.40
N HIS A 66 -7.38 42.15 9.16
CA HIS A 66 -6.88 43.39 8.58
C HIS A 66 -8.02 44.22 7.98
#